data_AF-A0A928FNP4-F1
#
_entry.id   AF-A0A928FNP4-F1
#
_cell.length_a   1.000
_cell.length_b   1.000
_cell.length_c   1.000
_cell.angle_alpha   90.00
_cell.angle_beta   90.00
_cell.angle_gamma   90.00
#
_symmetry.space_group_name_H-M   'P 1'
#
loop_
_entity.id
_entity.type
_entity.pdbx_description
1 polymer ?
#
loop_
_entity_poly.entity_id
_entity_poly.type
_entity_poly.pdbx_seq_one_letter_code
_entity_poly.pdbx_strand_id
1 'polypeptide(L)'
;MDDKTLMENLLLTTKGVCDLYLHGCIEASNESVKQTFNTALDKSLKMQKDIYAKMEANGWYPKENAEQQQINKTKTKFQAQ
;
A
#
# COMPACT_ATOMS: atom_id res chain seq x y z
N MET A 1 9.97 -3.68 -22.59
CA MET A 1 9.53 -3.61 -21.19
C MET A 1 9.64 -5.02 -20.64
N ASP A 2 10.50 -5.26 -19.66
CA ASP A 2 10.61 -6.56 -19.00
C ASP A 2 9.49 -6.78 -17.97
N ASP A 3 9.33 -8.02 -17.51
CA ASP A 3 8.27 -8.41 -16.56
C ASP A 3 8.37 -7.64 -15.24
N LYS A 4 9.58 -7.30 -14.78
CA LYS A 4 9.79 -6.52 -13.57
C LYS A 4 9.24 -5.11 -13.74
N THR A 5 9.61 -4.44 -14.83
CA THR A 5 9.13 -3.09 -15.17
C THR A 5 7.62 -3.07 -15.36
N LEU A 6 7.04 -4.10 -15.98
CA LEU A 6 5.59 -4.24 -16.12
C LEU A 6 4.90 -4.35 -14.76
N MET A 7 5.44 -5.18 -13.86
CA MET A 7 4.89 -5.38 -12.51
C MET A 7 5.07 -4.14 -11.63
N GLU A 8 6.17 -3.39 -11.77
CA GLU A 8 6.36 -2.10 -11.11
C GLU A 8 5.32 -1.08 -11.57
N ASN A 9 5.05 -0.99 -12.88
CA ASN A 9 3.99 -0.14 -13.40
C ASN A 9 2.62 -0.54 -12.83
N LEU A 10 2.31 -1.84 -12.81
CA LEU A 10 1.07 -2.35 -12.23
C LEU A 10 0.95 -2.00 -10.73
N LEU A 11 2.03 -2.13 -9.98
CA LEU A 11 2.10 -1.77 -8.56
C LEU A 11 1.85 -0.26 -8.36
N LEU A 12 2.51 0.59 -9.14
CA LEU A 12 2.37 2.05 -9.05
C LEU A 12 0.97 2.51 -9.43
N THR A 13 0.40 1.97 -10.51
CA THR A 13 -0.98 2.27 -10.90
C THR A 13 -1.97 1.84 -9.80
N THR A 14 -1.78 0.65 -9.23
CA THR A 14 -2.65 0.16 -8.14
C THR A 14 -2.58 1.07 -6.91
N LYS A 15 -1.37 1.51 -6.52
CA LYS A 15 -1.19 2.48 -5.42
C LYS A 15 -1.93 3.79 -5.69
N GLY A 16 -1.80 4.36 -6.89
CA GLY A 16 -2.50 5.58 -7.25
C GLY A 16 -4.03 5.44 -7.19
N VAL A 17 -4.55 4.27 -7.55
CA VAL A 17 -5.98 3.95 -7.42
C VAL A 17 -6.40 3.81 -5.95
N CYS A 18 -5.60 3.17 -5.10
CA CYS A 18 -5.85 3.11 -3.65
C CYS A 18 -5.91 4.51 -3.04
N ASP A 19 -4.95 5.39 -3.36
CA ASP A 19 -4.91 6.77 -2.87
C ASP A 19 -6.16 7.54 -3.32
N LEU A 20 -6.54 7.42 -4.59
CA LEU A 20 -7.74 8.05 -5.14
C LEU A 20 -9.01 7.59 -4.39
N TYR A 21 -9.17 6.28 -4.16
CA TYR A 21 -10.35 5.77 -3.46
C TYR A 21 -10.35 6.12 -1.98
N LEU A 22 -9.19 6.19 -1.33
CA LEU A 22 -9.07 6.69 0.03
C LEU A 22 -9.57 8.14 0.14
N HIS A 23 -9.12 9.02 -0.76
CA HIS A 23 -9.62 10.40 -0.83
C HIS A 23 -11.13 10.43 -1.05
N GLY A 24 -11.65 9.62 -1.96
CA GLY A 24 -13.09 9.48 -2.18
C GLY A 24 -13.87 9.05 -0.93
N CYS A 25 -13.31 8.18 -0.09
CA CYS A 25 -13.94 7.77 1.18
C CYS A 25 -13.99 8.90 2.21
N ILE A 26 -12.98 9.76 2.25
CA ILE A 26 -12.85 10.86 3.21
C ILE A 26 -13.73 12.04 2.80
N GLU A 27 -13.82 12.32 1.50
CA GLU A 27 -14.45 13.53 0.95
C GLU A 27 -15.91 13.32 0.54
N ALA A 28 -16.40 12.07 0.45
CA ALA A 28 -17.79 11.79 0.10
C ALA A 28 -18.78 12.31 1.16
N SER A 29 -19.69 13.19 0.74
CA SER A 29 -20.78 13.72 1.56
C SER A 29 -22.01 12.81 1.64
N ASN A 30 -22.08 11.77 0.78
CA ASN A 30 -23.18 10.81 0.71
C ASN A 30 -22.70 9.40 1.07
N GLU A 31 -23.44 8.71 1.94
CA GLU A 31 -23.09 7.38 2.44
C GLU A 31 -22.99 6.30 1.35
N SER A 32 -23.87 6.32 0.33
CA SER A 32 -23.79 5.34 -0.76
C SER A 32 -22.55 5.54 -1.63
N VAL A 33 -22.14 6.80 -1.83
CA VAL A 33 -20.90 7.15 -2.54
C VAL A 33 -19.69 6.73 -1.72
N LYS A 34 -19.70 7.03 -0.42
CA LYS A 34 -18.65 6.60 0.52
C LYS A 34 -18.47 5.08 0.52
N GLN A 35 -19.58 4.33 0.60
CA GLN A 35 -19.55 2.87 0.57
C GLN A 35 -19.02 2.31 -0.76
N THR A 36 -19.30 3.00 -1.86
CA THR A 36 -18.77 2.64 -3.18
C THR A 36 -17.24 2.78 -3.21
N PHE A 37 -16.71 3.92 -2.74
CA PHE A 37 -15.26 4.13 -2.62
C PHE A 37 -14.61 3.15 -1.65
N ASN A 38 -15.22 2.89 -0.47
CA ASN A 38 -14.70 1.91 0.50
C ASN A 38 -14.60 0.51 -0.13
N THR A 39 -15.64 0.09 -0.85
CA THR A 39 -15.65 -1.22 -1.52
C THR A 39 -14.58 -1.31 -2.61
N ALA A 40 -14.37 -0.23 -3.36
CA ALA A 40 -13.34 -0.17 -4.41
C ALA A 40 -11.92 -0.13 -3.82
N LEU A 41 -11.72 0.60 -2.72
CA LEU A 41 -10.48 0.64 -1.94
C LEU A 41 -10.12 -0.75 -1.44
N ASP A 42 -11.05 -1.44 -0.77
CA ASP A 42 -10.82 -2.79 -0.23
C ASP A 42 -10.40 -3.80 -1.32
N LYS A 43 -11.03 -3.74 -2.49
CA LYS A 43 -10.65 -4.57 -3.64
C LYS A 43 -9.25 -4.22 -4.15
N SER A 44 -8.93 -2.93 -4.24
CA SER A 44 -7.64 -2.46 -4.73
C SER A 44 -6.49 -2.81 -3.78
N LEU A 45 -6.73 -2.73 -2.47
CA LEU A 45 -5.75 -3.17 -1.46
C LEU A 45 -5.46 -4.67 -1.54
N LYS A 46 -6.47 -5.51 -1.82
CA LYS A 46 -6.27 -6.95 -2.06
C LYS A 46 -5.44 -7.19 -3.33
N MET A 47 -5.75 -6.49 -4.41
CA MET A 47 -4.95 -6.55 -5.64
C MET A 47 -3.51 -6.11 -5.41
N GLN A 48 -3.28 -5.02 -4.68
CA GLN A 48 -1.95 -4.55 -4.32
C GLN A 48 -1.15 -5.61 -3.54
N LYS A 49 -1.81 -6.29 -2.58
CA LYS A 49 -1.21 -7.40 -1.83
C LYS A 49 -0.78 -8.54 -2.75
N ASP A 50 -1.61 -8.92 -3.71
CA ASP A 50 -1.31 -10.01 -4.64
C ASP A 50 -0.15 -9.64 -5.59
N ILE A 51 -0.11 -8.39 -6.05
CA ILE A 51 1.02 -7.85 -6.83
C ILE A 51 2.31 -7.93 -6.02
N TYR A 52 2.30 -7.48 -4.76
CA TYR A 52 3.46 -7.57 -3.88
C TYR A 52 3.95 -9.00 -3.69
N ALA A 53 3.05 -9.94 -3.40
CA ALA A 53 3.40 -11.34 -3.21
C ALA A 53 4.03 -11.92 -4.49
N LYS A 54 3.52 -11.55 -5.67
CA LYS A 54 4.09 -11.99 -6.95
C LYS A 54 5.47 -11.39 -7.19
N MET A 55 5.66 -10.09 -6.93
CA MET A 55 6.97 -9.45 -7.10
C MET A 55 8.01 -9.99 -6.12
N GLU A 56 7.62 -10.27 -4.88
CA GLU A 56 8.47 -10.91 -3.88
C GLU A 56 8.89 -12.32 -4.31
N ALA A 57 7.95 -13.14 -4.79
CA ALA A 57 8.23 -14.50 -5.26
C ALA A 57 9.20 -14.54 -6.46
N ASN A 58 9.29 -13.45 -7.23
CA ASN A 58 10.25 -13.30 -8.33
C ASN A 58 11.55 -12.58 -7.91
N GLY A 59 11.73 -12.26 -6.62
CA GLY A 59 12.91 -11.57 -6.10
C GLY A 59 13.00 -10.09 -6.50
N TRP A 60 11.92 -9.49 -7.01
CA TRP A 60 11.91 -8.09 -7.46
C TRP A 60 11.60 -7.09 -6.35
N TYR A 61 11.08 -7.56 -5.23
CA TYR A 61 10.74 -6.74 -4.08
C TYR A 61 11.37 -7.32 -2.80
N PRO A 62 12.67 -7.03 -2.55
CA PRO A 62 13.33 -7.52 -1.34
C PRO A 62 12.75 -6.86 -0.10
N LYS A 63 12.48 -7.67 0.93
CA LYS A 63 12.09 -7.16 2.26
C LYS A 63 13.36 -6.94 3.07
N GLU A 64 13.73 -5.69 3.29
CA GLU A 64 14.72 -5.34 4.30
C GLU A 64 14.01 -5.16 5.64
N ASN A 65 14.38 -5.99 6.63
CA ASN A 65 13.94 -5.75 7.99
C ASN A 65 14.61 -4.48 8.49
N ALA A 66 13.83 -3.58 9.09
CA ALA A 66 14.39 -2.42 9.77
C ALA A 66 15.35 -2.87 10.87
N GLU A 67 16.51 -2.22 10.98
CA GLU A 67 17.50 -2.53 12.00
C GLU A 67 16.90 -2.38 13.41
N GLN A 68 16.98 -3.43 14.22
CA GLN A 68 16.40 -3.44 15.57
C GLN A 68 16.91 -2.30 16.45
N GLN A 69 18.16 -1.86 16.25
CA GLN A 69 18.73 -0.73 16.97
C GLN A 69 17.99 0.58 16.66
N GLN A 70 17.62 0.83 15.40
CA GLN A 70 16.86 2.01 14.99
C GLN A 70 15.44 1.99 15.55
N ILE A 71 14.81 0.80 15.55
CA ILE A 71 13.50 0.58 16.19
C ILE A 71 13.58 0.93 17.67
N ASN A 72 14.56 0.39 18.39
CA ASN A 72 14.74 0.63 19.82
C ASN A 72 15.00 2.11 20.13
N LYS A 73 15.89 2.77 19.36
CA LYS A 73 16.18 4.21 19.50
C LYS A 73 14.93 5.06 19.34
N THR A 74 14.10 4.74 18.35
CA THR A 74 12.84 5.45 18.08
C THR A 74 11.85 5.22 19.21
N LYS A 75 11.70 3.98 19.67
CA LYS A 75 10.84 3.64 20.81
C LYS A 75 11.22 4.42 22.06
N THR A 76 12.50 4.47 22.42
CA THR A 76 12.99 5.23 23.58
C THR A 76 12.71 6.73 23.44
N LYS A 77 12.92 7.31 22.25
CA LYS A 77 12.67 8.75 21.99
C LYS A 77 11.23 9.14 22.28
N PHE A 78 10.26 8.31 21.88
CA PHE A 78 8.83 8.60 22.05
C PHE A 78 8.25 8.08 23.37
N GLN A 79 8.93 7.20 24.10
CA GLN A 79 8.56 6.84 25.47
C GLN A 79 8.82 7.95 26.49
N ALA A 80 9.71 8.90 26.16
CA ALA A 80 10.08 10.02 27.01
C ALA A 80 9.28 11.32 26.73
N GLN A 81 8.29 11.26 25.84
CA GLN A 81 7.31 12.33 25.57
C GLN A 81 6.00 12.05 26.29
#